data_AF-A0A524PPT8-F1
#
_entry.id   AF-A0A524PPT8-F1
#
_cell.length_a   1.000
_cell.length_b   1.000
_cell.length_c   1.000
_cell.angle_alpha   90.00
_cell.angle_beta   90.00
_cell.angle_gamma   90.00
#
_symmetry.space_group_name_H-M   'P 1'
#
loop_
_entity.id
_entity.type
_entity.pdbx_description
1 polymer ?
#
loop_
_entity_poly.entity_id
_entity_poly.type
_entity_poly.pdbx_seq_one_letter_code
_entity_poly.pdbx_strand_id
1 'polypeptide(L)'
;MNNVKDAVARAVKRHGKDASMMLDVIRDVQEELRCVPEKASALIADALGVSKVEVDGVVSFYHFFSKEPRGDYTVYLNNSAVAVMKGRDAVAKAFEKAAGCSFGTVSTDGRIGLYDTSDIGMNDQEPAALINGVVFTSLTPEMAESLVVMMKAGKKVETMVGEPGDGRNATEPIRSMVKNNIQREGPVIFAPFEAGSAIGKAVAMTTEGVIDEIKTSNLRGRGGAGFPTGMKWEFTRNAGGARAWVVCNADEGEPGTFKDRVLLTERAEMLFEGMAVAGYAIGAKIGVLYLRAEYLYLLDHLTQTLDAMRKKGLLGKKVAGKAGFNFDIEIKLGAGAYICGEESALIESAEGKRGEPRNRPP
;
A
#
# COMPACT_ATOMS: atom_id res chain seq x y z
N MET A 1 -29.37 8.26 -11.51
CA MET A 1 -29.61 8.20 -10.04
C MET A 1 -29.44 6.81 -9.43
N ASN A 2 -29.79 5.71 -10.13
CA ASN A 2 -29.58 4.35 -9.64
C ASN A 2 -28.09 3.98 -9.45
N ASN A 3 -27.21 4.56 -10.28
CA ASN A 3 -25.79 4.21 -10.27
C ASN A 3 -25.08 4.39 -8.91
N VAL A 4 -25.31 5.51 -8.20
CA VAL A 4 -24.61 5.78 -6.92
C VAL A 4 -25.02 4.80 -5.81
N LYS A 5 -26.31 4.50 -5.71
CA LYS A 5 -26.82 3.57 -4.69
C LYS A 5 -26.30 2.16 -4.95
N ASP A 6 -26.29 1.75 -6.22
CA ASP A 6 -25.84 0.43 -6.63
C ASP A 6 -24.31 0.26 -6.43
N ALA A 7 -23.52 1.30 -6.72
CA ALA A 7 -22.08 1.34 -6.46
C ALA A 7 -21.76 1.13 -4.97
N VAL A 8 -22.39 1.92 -4.09
CA VAL A 8 -22.21 1.79 -2.64
C VAL A 8 -22.67 0.41 -2.14
N ALA A 9 -23.82 -0.08 -2.62
CA ALA A 9 -24.33 -1.39 -2.23
C ALA A 9 -23.37 -2.53 -2.65
N ARG A 10 -22.75 -2.45 -3.83
CA ARG A 10 -21.73 -3.42 -4.27
C ARG A 10 -20.48 -3.38 -3.41
N ALA A 11 -19.94 -2.18 -3.15
CA ALA A 11 -18.75 -1.99 -2.32
C ALA A 11 -18.95 -2.52 -0.88
N VAL A 12 -20.07 -2.16 -0.25
CA VAL A 12 -20.43 -2.65 1.10
C VAL A 12 -20.68 -4.15 1.11
N LYS A 13 -21.27 -4.72 0.06
CA LYS A 13 -21.44 -6.18 -0.05
C LYS A 13 -20.10 -6.91 -0.13
N ARG A 14 -19.10 -6.32 -0.80
CA ARG A 14 -17.77 -6.91 -0.96
C ARG A 14 -16.98 -6.91 0.35
N HIS A 15 -16.98 -5.78 1.06
CA HIS A 15 -16.13 -5.57 2.23
C HIS A 15 -16.82 -5.82 3.57
N GLY A 16 -18.15 -5.82 3.59
CA GLY A 16 -18.96 -5.89 4.81
C GLY A 16 -19.33 -4.51 5.33
N LYS A 17 -19.97 -4.49 6.51
CA LYS A 17 -20.52 -3.29 7.16
C LYS A 17 -19.67 -2.79 8.34
N ASP A 18 -18.38 -3.10 8.32
CA ASP A 18 -17.45 -2.70 9.37
C ASP A 18 -16.84 -1.34 9.03
N ALA A 19 -16.83 -0.39 9.99
CA ALA A 19 -16.26 0.93 9.79
C ALA A 19 -14.75 0.88 9.46
N SER A 20 -14.03 -0.16 9.87
CA SER A 20 -12.63 -0.39 9.50
C SER A 20 -12.41 -0.72 8.02
N MET A 21 -13.48 -0.92 7.26
CA MET A 21 -13.47 -1.08 5.81
C MET A 21 -13.81 0.21 5.06
N MET A 22 -13.88 1.36 5.75
CA MET A 22 -14.30 2.63 5.14
C MET A 22 -13.41 3.02 3.95
N LEU A 23 -12.09 2.90 4.07
CA LEU A 23 -11.16 3.21 2.97
C LEU A 23 -11.39 2.29 1.76
N ASP A 24 -11.63 1.00 1.99
CA ASP A 24 -11.89 0.01 0.94
C ASP A 24 -13.21 0.29 0.22
N VAL A 25 -14.27 0.60 0.98
CA VAL A 25 -15.59 0.96 0.44
C VAL A 25 -15.52 2.26 -0.37
N ILE A 26 -14.85 3.29 0.15
CA ILE A 26 -14.65 4.57 -0.56
C ILE A 26 -13.89 4.36 -1.86
N ARG A 27 -12.84 3.53 -1.84
CA ARG A 27 -12.04 3.22 -3.03
C ARG A 27 -12.86 2.56 -4.13
N ASP A 28 -13.61 1.52 -3.80
CA ASP A 28 -14.48 0.82 -4.76
C ASP A 28 -15.55 1.75 -5.35
N VAL A 29 -16.16 2.60 -4.51
CA VAL A 29 -17.15 3.58 -4.96
C VAL A 29 -16.51 4.60 -5.90
N GLN A 30 -15.33 5.11 -5.57
CA GLN A 30 -14.60 6.03 -6.43
C GLN A 30 -14.13 5.37 -7.73
N GLU A 31 -13.68 4.13 -7.70
CA GLU A 31 -13.25 3.43 -8.91
C GLU A 31 -14.40 3.31 -9.91
N GLU A 32 -15.61 3.05 -9.40
CA GLU A 32 -16.81 2.90 -10.23
C GLU A 32 -17.38 4.25 -10.71
N LEU A 33 -17.42 5.26 -9.83
CA LEU A 33 -18.06 6.55 -10.11
C LEU A 33 -17.10 7.65 -10.55
N ARG A 34 -15.78 7.40 -10.47
CA ARG A 34 -14.68 8.37 -10.65
C ARG A 34 -14.64 9.51 -9.63
N CYS A 35 -15.49 9.47 -8.61
CA CYS A 35 -15.50 10.35 -7.45
C CYS A 35 -16.38 9.78 -6.32
N VAL A 36 -16.41 10.47 -5.19
CA VAL A 36 -17.24 10.16 -4.01
C VAL A 36 -18.15 11.36 -3.76
N PRO A 37 -19.29 11.47 -4.49
CA PRO A 37 -20.18 12.61 -4.35
C PRO A 37 -20.88 12.58 -2.97
N GLU A 38 -21.40 13.72 -2.54
CA GLU A 38 -22.12 13.89 -1.27
C GLU A 38 -23.17 12.81 -0.97
N LYS A 39 -23.88 12.38 -2.01
CA LYS A 39 -24.87 11.29 -1.92
C LYS A 39 -24.23 9.93 -1.62
N ALA A 40 -23.06 9.65 -2.19
CA ALA A 40 -22.30 8.44 -1.88
C ALA A 40 -21.81 8.47 -0.43
N SER A 41 -21.27 9.62 0.03
CA SER A 41 -20.84 9.78 1.43
C SER A 41 -21.98 9.45 2.42
N ALA A 42 -23.19 9.97 2.17
CA ALA A 42 -24.35 9.70 3.01
C ALA A 42 -24.72 8.20 3.04
N LEU A 43 -24.72 7.54 1.88
CA LEU A 43 -25.06 6.12 1.79
C LEU A 43 -23.99 5.21 2.42
N ILE A 44 -22.71 5.57 2.30
CA ILE A 44 -21.60 4.87 2.97
C ILE A 44 -21.75 5.02 4.48
N ALA A 45 -22.03 6.23 4.96
CA ALA A 45 -22.23 6.52 6.38
C ALA A 45 -23.37 5.67 6.98
N ASP A 46 -24.53 5.66 6.33
CA ASP A 46 -25.68 4.84 6.73
C ASP A 46 -25.35 3.34 6.73
N ALA A 47 -24.57 2.87 5.75
CA ALA A 47 -24.25 1.46 5.60
C ALA A 47 -23.23 0.95 6.63
N LEU A 48 -22.26 1.80 7.02
CA LEU A 48 -21.20 1.47 7.97
C LEU A 48 -21.52 1.89 9.41
N GLY A 49 -22.64 2.59 9.63
CA GLY A 49 -23.05 3.02 10.97
C GLY A 49 -22.20 4.16 11.54
N VAL A 50 -21.69 5.03 10.68
CA VAL A 50 -20.88 6.22 11.05
C VAL A 50 -21.59 7.49 10.62
N SER A 51 -21.10 8.66 11.04
CA SER A 51 -21.62 9.92 10.54
C SER A 51 -21.12 10.24 9.12
N LYS A 52 -21.92 10.98 8.36
CA LYS A 52 -21.50 11.50 7.05
C LYS A 52 -20.25 12.38 7.14
N VAL A 53 -20.09 13.12 8.25
CA VAL A 53 -18.92 13.98 8.49
C VAL A 53 -17.64 13.16 8.59
N GLU A 54 -17.69 11.98 9.23
CA GLU A 54 -16.54 11.07 9.28
C GLU A 54 -16.14 10.60 7.87
N VAL A 55 -17.13 10.19 7.06
CA VAL A 55 -16.88 9.77 5.67
C VAL A 55 -16.28 10.92 4.84
N ASP A 56 -16.87 12.11 4.92
CA ASP A 56 -16.35 13.30 4.23
C ASP A 56 -14.96 13.71 4.72
N GLY A 57 -14.69 13.53 6.01
CA GLY A 57 -13.39 13.75 6.63
C GLY A 57 -12.33 12.82 6.06
N VAL A 58 -12.66 11.54 5.85
CA VAL A 58 -11.79 10.57 5.17
C VAL A 58 -11.58 10.94 3.70
N VAL A 59 -12.66 11.18 2.95
CA VAL A 59 -12.57 11.54 1.51
C VAL A 59 -11.72 12.78 1.27
N SER A 60 -11.80 13.77 2.16
CA SER A 60 -11.03 15.02 2.03
C SER A 60 -9.60 14.93 2.56
N PHE A 61 -9.29 13.98 3.44
CA PHE A 61 -7.97 13.84 4.05
C PHE A 61 -6.97 13.14 3.12
N TYR A 62 -7.41 12.09 2.43
CA TYR A 62 -6.55 11.24 1.61
C TYR A 62 -6.42 11.76 0.17
N HIS A 63 -5.18 11.92 -0.30
CA HIS A 63 -4.89 12.57 -1.58
C HIS A 63 -5.56 11.91 -2.80
N PHE A 64 -5.63 10.57 -2.81
CA PHE A 64 -6.20 9.85 -3.94
C PHE A 64 -7.72 9.77 -3.92
N PHE A 65 -8.39 10.23 -2.87
CA PHE A 65 -9.84 10.36 -2.85
C PHE A 65 -10.30 11.75 -3.29
N SER A 66 -11.50 11.82 -3.86
CA SER A 66 -12.06 13.08 -4.33
C SER A 66 -13.58 13.08 -4.34
N LYS A 67 -14.15 14.23 -3.99
CA LYS A 67 -15.57 14.51 -4.16
C LYS A 67 -15.92 14.86 -5.60
N GLU A 68 -14.95 15.38 -6.34
CA GLU A 68 -15.12 15.81 -7.72
C GLU A 68 -14.67 14.72 -8.71
N PRO A 69 -15.30 14.60 -9.89
CA PRO A 69 -14.90 13.65 -10.92
C PRO A 69 -13.42 13.78 -11.29
N ARG A 70 -12.69 12.65 -11.32
CA ARG A 70 -11.28 12.60 -11.70
C ARG A 70 -11.02 12.20 -13.16
N GLY A 71 -12.08 11.87 -13.89
CA GLY A 71 -12.05 11.36 -15.26
C GLY A 71 -11.84 9.85 -15.34
N ASP A 72 -12.04 9.29 -16.53
CA ASP A 72 -11.84 7.86 -16.80
C ASP A 72 -10.37 7.43 -16.60
N TYR A 73 -9.46 8.34 -16.90
CA TYR A 73 -8.02 8.21 -16.71
C TYR A 73 -7.53 9.32 -15.81
N THR A 74 -7.08 8.96 -14.61
CA THR A 74 -6.50 9.89 -13.65
C THR A 74 -4.99 9.70 -13.64
N VAL A 75 -4.26 10.72 -14.12
CA VAL A 75 -2.80 10.77 -14.10
C VAL A 75 -2.35 11.53 -12.86
N TYR A 76 -1.53 10.88 -12.04
CA TYR A 76 -0.79 11.49 -10.95
C TYR A 76 0.70 11.50 -11.29
N LEU A 77 1.24 12.66 -11.66
CA LEU A 77 2.66 12.83 -11.99
C LEU A 77 3.45 13.15 -10.71
N ASN A 78 4.54 12.43 -10.47
CA ASN A 78 5.38 12.66 -9.29
C ASN A 78 6.00 14.06 -9.36
N ASN A 79 5.90 14.82 -8.26
CA ASN A 79 6.49 16.15 -8.11
C ASN A 79 7.68 16.21 -7.14
N SER A 80 8.29 15.06 -6.81
CA SER A 80 9.48 15.00 -5.96
C SER A 80 10.65 15.82 -6.54
N ALA A 81 11.59 16.19 -5.68
CA ALA A 81 12.78 16.93 -6.11
C ALA A 81 13.57 16.19 -7.21
N VAL A 82 13.67 14.85 -7.10
CA VAL A 82 14.35 14.03 -8.11
C VAL A 82 13.60 14.05 -9.44
N ALA A 83 12.26 14.00 -9.42
CA ALA A 83 11.45 14.12 -10.61
C ALA A 83 11.70 15.45 -11.34
N VAL A 84 11.72 16.56 -10.60
CA VAL A 84 12.05 17.89 -11.15
C VAL A 84 13.45 17.90 -11.77
N MET A 85 14.46 17.37 -11.05
CA MET A 85 15.83 17.28 -11.56
C MET A 85 15.97 16.39 -12.80
N LYS A 86 15.07 15.41 -12.97
CA LYS A 86 15.03 14.49 -14.12
C LYS A 86 14.16 14.98 -15.28
N GLY A 87 13.69 16.23 -15.23
CA GLY A 87 12.99 16.87 -16.35
C GLY A 87 11.48 16.68 -16.35
N ARG A 88 10.87 16.45 -15.17
CA ARG A 88 9.40 16.34 -15.01
C ARG A 88 8.61 17.45 -15.67
N ASP A 89 9.10 18.69 -15.70
CA ASP A 89 8.37 19.81 -16.31
C ASP A 89 8.13 19.65 -17.82
N ALA A 90 9.05 19.02 -18.55
CA ALA A 90 8.86 18.74 -19.97
C ALA A 90 7.78 17.67 -20.17
N VAL A 91 7.77 16.64 -19.30
CA VAL A 91 6.75 15.58 -19.30
C VAL A 91 5.37 16.13 -18.94
N ALA A 92 5.28 17.01 -17.93
CA ALA A 92 4.04 17.65 -17.54
C ALA A 92 3.44 18.47 -18.69
N LYS A 93 4.25 19.32 -19.36
CA LYS A 93 3.82 20.10 -20.53
C LYS A 93 3.32 19.21 -21.67
N ALA A 94 3.96 18.07 -21.89
CA ALA A 94 3.53 17.11 -22.89
C ALA A 94 2.17 16.50 -22.56
N PHE A 95 1.93 16.11 -21.30
CA PHE A 95 0.62 15.67 -20.83
C PHE A 95 -0.44 16.76 -21.04
N GLU A 96 -0.18 18.00 -20.62
CA GLU A 96 -1.15 19.10 -20.73
C GLU A 96 -1.53 19.38 -22.18
N LYS A 97 -0.52 19.51 -23.05
CA LYS A 97 -0.71 19.76 -24.48
C LYS A 97 -1.49 18.62 -25.14
N ALA A 98 -1.12 17.37 -24.86
CA ALA A 98 -1.76 16.22 -25.49
C ALA A 98 -3.18 15.99 -24.95
N ALA A 99 -3.41 16.18 -23.64
CA ALA A 99 -4.71 15.96 -23.00
C ALA A 99 -5.69 17.10 -23.31
N GLY A 100 -5.18 18.34 -23.43
CA GLY A 100 -5.98 19.54 -23.61
C GLY A 100 -6.53 20.11 -22.30
N CYS A 101 -5.86 19.85 -21.17
CA CYS A 101 -6.17 20.39 -19.86
C CYS A 101 -4.89 20.65 -19.05
N SER A 102 -5.00 21.43 -17.97
CA SER A 102 -3.88 21.71 -17.08
C SER A 102 -3.86 20.78 -15.87
N PHE A 103 -2.70 20.64 -15.24
CA PHE A 103 -2.62 19.97 -13.93
C PHE A 103 -3.56 20.64 -12.91
N GLY A 104 -4.26 19.81 -12.13
CA GLY A 104 -5.34 20.20 -11.23
C GLY A 104 -6.74 20.17 -11.86
N THR A 105 -6.87 19.84 -13.15
CA THR A 105 -8.15 19.86 -13.87
C THR A 105 -8.42 18.57 -14.64
N VAL A 106 -9.64 18.44 -15.13
CA VAL A 106 -10.07 17.36 -16.05
C VAL A 106 -10.28 17.95 -17.44
N SER A 107 -9.97 17.18 -18.47
CA SER A 107 -10.24 17.52 -19.87
C SER A 107 -11.71 17.84 -20.10
N THR A 108 -11.99 18.68 -21.11
CA THR A 108 -13.36 19.16 -21.41
C THR A 108 -14.34 18.04 -21.76
N ASP A 109 -13.84 16.91 -22.27
CA ASP A 109 -14.62 15.70 -22.53
C ASP A 109 -14.81 14.81 -21.28
N GLY A 110 -14.25 15.21 -20.14
CA GLY A 110 -14.35 14.51 -18.87
C GLY A 110 -13.48 13.25 -18.76
N ARG A 111 -12.64 12.94 -19.74
CA ARG A 111 -11.96 11.63 -19.81
C ARG A 111 -10.61 11.57 -19.10
N ILE A 112 -9.84 12.66 -19.08
CA ILE A 112 -8.46 12.67 -18.57
C ILE A 112 -8.31 13.74 -17.49
N GLY A 113 -8.00 13.32 -16.27
CA GLY A 113 -7.58 14.21 -15.19
C GLY A 113 -6.06 14.21 -15.02
N LEU A 114 -5.47 15.39 -14.83
CA LEU A 114 -4.04 15.55 -14.58
C LEU A 114 -3.82 16.12 -13.19
N TYR A 115 -3.03 15.46 -12.36
CA TYR A 115 -2.80 15.86 -10.97
C TYR A 115 -1.35 15.64 -10.56
N ASP A 116 -0.87 16.49 -9.67
CA ASP A 116 0.41 16.28 -9.01
C ASP A 116 0.23 15.32 -7.83
N THR A 117 1.25 14.50 -7.60
CA THR A 117 1.36 13.69 -6.37
C THR A 117 2.76 13.82 -5.82
N SER A 118 2.89 13.67 -4.50
CA SER A 118 4.18 13.46 -3.84
C SER A 118 4.84 12.17 -4.31
N ASP A 119 6.05 11.93 -3.79
CA ASP A 119 6.89 10.80 -4.12
C ASP A 119 6.15 9.45 -4.14
N ILE A 120 6.13 8.78 -5.29
CA ILE A 120 5.44 7.49 -5.48
C ILE A 120 6.39 6.28 -5.31
N GLY A 121 7.57 6.50 -4.72
CA GLY A 121 8.58 5.47 -4.50
C GLY A 121 9.33 5.07 -5.78
N MET A 122 9.58 6.03 -6.68
CA MET A 122 10.17 5.79 -8.02
C MET A 122 11.38 6.68 -8.32
N ASN A 123 12.02 7.26 -7.30
CA ASN A 123 13.17 8.19 -7.45
C ASN A 123 14.33 7.65 -8.28
N ASP A 124 14.53 6.34 -8.29
CA ASP A 124 15.55 5.65 -9.06
C ASP A 124 15.24 5.57 -10.56
N GLN A 125 14.03 5.97 -10.98
CA GLN A 125 13.52 5.82 -12.35
C GLN A 125 12.50 6.93 -12.72
N GLU A 126 12.78 8.16 -12.31
CA GLU A 126 12.02 9.37 -12.64
C GLU A 126 12.33 9.91 -14.06
N PRO A 127 11.42 10.71 -14.67
CA PRO A 127 10.08 11.07 -14.18
C PRO A 127 9.09 9.89 -14.20
N ALA A 128 8.24 9.78 -13.19
CA ALA A 128 7.28 8.69 -13.05
C ALA A 128 5.87 9.20 -12.74
N ALA A 129 4.86 8.41 -13.13
CA ALA A 129 3.46 8.72 -12.88
C ALA A 129 2.65 7.47 -12.53
N LEU A 130 1.54 7.68 -11.81
CA LEU A 130 0.47 6.70 -11.68
C LEU A 130 -0.66 7.06 -12.65
N ILE A 131 -1.16 6.10 -13.42
CA ILE A 131 -2.37 6.26 -14.22
C ILE A 131 -3.37 5.22 -13.74
N ASN A 132 -4.47 5.64 -13.11
CA ASN A 132 -5.42 4.74 -12.46
C ASN A 132 -4.76 3.68 -11.54
N GLY A 133 -3.67 4.06 -10.85
CA GLY A 133 -2.91 3.17 -9.98
C GLY A 133 -1.83 2.31 -10.66
N VAL A 134 -1.75 2.32 -12.00
CA VAL A 134 -0.67 1.64 -12.75
C VAL A 134 0.55 2.56 -12.84
N VAL A 135 1.73 2.03 -12.52
CA VAL A 135 2.99 2.79 -12.51
C VAL A 135 3.61 2.86 -13.91
N PHE A 136 3.97 4.07 -14.34
CA PHE A 136 4.78 4.35 -15.52
C PHE A 136 6.05 5.07 -15.11
N THR A 137 7.20 4.57 -15.56
CA THR A 137 8.53 5.00 -15.10
C THR A 137 9.35 5.52 -16.27
N SER A 138 10.42 6.26 -15.98
CA SER A 138 11.34 6.83 -16.99
C SER A 138 10.63 7.59 -18.11
N LEU A 139 9.56 8.33 -17.78
CA LEU A 139 8.72 9.02 -18.75
C LEU A 139 9.50 10.10 -19.50
N THR A 140 9.40 10.07 -20.83
CA THR A 140 9.79 11.20 -21.69
C THR A 140 8.54 11.97 -22.14
N PRO A 141 8.70 13.19 -22.68
CA PRO A 141 7.59 13.92 -23.32
C PRO A 141 6.84 13.09 -24.38
N GLU A 142 7.57 12.34 -25.21
CA GLU A 142 6.99 11.50 -26.28
C GLU A 142 6.19 10.34 -25.70
N MET A 143 6.66 9.74 -24.61
CA MET A 143 5.91 8.71 -23.88
C MET A 143 4.63 9.28 -23.30
N ALA A 144 4.66 10.48 -22.69
CA ALA A 144 3.47 11.14 -22.18
C ALA A 144 2.43 11.41 -23.29
N GLU A 145 2.86 11.93 -24.44
CA GLU A 145 1.97 12.13 -25.60
C GLU A 145 1.34 10.81 -26.08
N SER A 146 2.16 9.75 -26.19
CA SER A 146 1.70 8.41 -26.59
C SER A 146 0.69 7.82 -25.61
N LEU A 147 0.93 7.96 -24.30
CA LEU A 147 0.01 7.53 -23.26
C LEU A 147 -1.33 8.24 -23.40
N VAL A 148 -1.34 9.56 -23.64
CA VAL A 148 -2.57 10.31 -23.87
C VAL A 148 -3.32 9.85 -25.12
N VAL A 149 -2.62 9.57 -26.22
CA VAL A 149 -3.23 9.00 -27.43
C VAL A 149 -3.93 7.68 -27.11
N MET A 150 -3.29 6.80 -26.34
CA MET A 150 -3.88 5.53 -25.92
C MET A 150 -5.09 5.71 -24.98
N MET A 151 -5.05 6.67 -24.07
CA MET A 151 -6.18 7.03 -23.20
C MET A 151 -7.37 7.54 -24.02
N LYS A 152 -7.13 8.44 -24.97
CA LYS A 152 -8.17 8.95 -25.90
C LYS A 152 -8.77 7.82 -26.76
N ALA A 153 -7.96 6.83 -27.15
CA ALA A 153 -8.40 5.63 -27.85
C ALA A 153 -9.16 4.63 -26.95
N GLY A 154 -9.29 4.88 -25.64
CA GLY A 154 -10.03 4.00 -24.73
C GLY A 154 -9.28 2.71 -24.36
N LYS A 155 -7.94 2.67 -24.48
CA LYS A 155 -7.17 1.50 -24.09
C LYS A 155 -7.21 1.28 -22.58
N LYS A 156 -7.20 0.01 -22.15
CA LYS A 156 -7.03 -0.35 -20.75
C LYS A 156 -5.61 -0.01 -20.30
N VAL A 157 -5.45 0.61 -19.12
CA VAL A 157 -4.16 1.14 -18.67
C VAL A 157 -3.12 0.04 -18.48
N GLU A 158 -3.55 -1.13 -18.03
CA GLU A 158 -2.71 -2.33 -17.83
C GLU A 158 -2.11 -2.84 -19.15
N THR A 159 -2.74 -2.51 -20.29
CA THR A 159 -2.24 -2.86 -21.63
C THR A 159 -1.31 -1.80 -22.23
N MET A 160 -1.18 -0.65 -21.56
CA MET A 160 -0.31 0.46 -21.97
C MET A 160 1.10 0.34 -21.37
N VAL A 161 1.29 -0.57 -20.42
CA VAL A 161 2.58 -0.89 -19.80
C VAL A 161 3.57 -1.31 -20.89
N GLY A 162 4.74 -0.68 -20.91
CA GLY A 162 5.81 -0.96 -21.87
C GLY A 162 6.58 -2.24 -21.55
N GLU A 163 7.90 -2.19 -21.74
CA GLU A 163 8.78 -3.31 -21.40
C GLU A 163 8.68 -3.64 -19.90
N PRO A 164 8.43 -4.90 -19.53
CA PRO A 164 8.41 -5.30 -18.13
C PRO A 164 9.76 -5.03 -17.44
N GLY A 165 9.69 -4.80 -16.13
CA GLY A 165 10.82 -4.56 -15.27
C GLY A 165 11.69 -5.79 -15.03
N ASP A 166 12.52 -5.74 -13.99
CA ASP A 166 13.41 -6.84 -13.60
C ASP A 166 12.79 -7.75 -12.52
N GLY A 167 13.38 -8.94 -12.33
CA GLY A 167 13.00 -9.86 -11.26
C GLY A 167 11.52 -10.21 -11.26
N ARG A 168 10.87 -10.07 -10.10
CA ARG A 168 9.44 -10.32 -9.92
C ARG A 168 8.56 -9.30 -10.63
N ASN A 169 9.04 -8.08 -10.93
CA ASN A 169 8.27 -7.08 -11.67
C ASN A 169 7.86 -7.56 -13.07
N ALA A 170 8.66 -8.44 -13.68
CA ALA A 170 8.34 -9.05 -14.98
C ALA A 170 7.30 -10.17 -14.92
N THR A 171 6.99 -10.69 -13.72
CA THR A 171 6.07 -11.82 -13.56
C THR A 171 4.62 -11.36 -13.63
N GLU A 172 3.73 -12.27 -14.06
CA GLU A 172 2.32 -11.95 -14.29
C GLU A 172 1.61 -11.28 -13.11
N PRO A 173 1.81 -11.70 -11.83
CA PRO A 173 1.15 -11.08 -10.68
C PRO A 173 1.52 -9.62 -10.40
N ILE A 174 2.54 -9.07 -11.08
CA ILE A 174 2.98 -7.67 -10.94
C ILE A 174 2.92 -6.96 -12.30
N ARG A 175 3.60 -7.52 -13.31
CA ARG A 175 3.71 -7.02 -14.69
C ARG A 175 3.83 -5.49 -14.76
N SER A 176 4.87 -4.95 -14.14
CA SER A 176 5.15 -3.51 -14.10
C SER A 176 6.41 -3.15 -14.88
N MET A 177 6.60 -1.87 -15.21
CA MET A 177 7.86 -1.34 -15.79
C MET A 177 8.94 -1.05 -14.73
N VAL A 178 8.65 -1.35 -13.45
CA VAL A 178 9.51 -0.97 -12.33
C VAL A 178 10.77 -1.83 -12.32
N LYS A 179 11.93 -1.20 -12.21
CA LYS A 179 13.21 -1.90 -11.98
C LYS A 179 13.60 -1.79 -10.52
N ASN A 180 14.00 -2.89 -9.92
CA ASN A 180 14.45 -2.95 -8.52
C ASN A 180 15.82 -2.32 -8.33
N ASN A 181 16.62 -2.23 -9.39
CA ASN A 181 17.93 -1.57 -9.38
C ASN A 181 18.88 -2.09 -8.27
N ILE A 182 18.84 -3.39 -7.97
CA ILE A 182 19.73 -4.03 -6.99
C ILE A 182 21.16 -4.03 -7.55
N GLN A 183 22.00 -3.13 -7.06
CA GLN A 183 23.40 -3.01 -7.50
C GLN A 183 24.36 -3.97 -6.76
N ARG A 184 24.00 -4.38 -5.55
CA ARG A 184 24.82 -5.26 -4.72
C ARG A 184 23.94 -6.07 -3.78
N GLU A 185 24.11 -7.39 -3.81
CA GLU A 185 23.49 -8.30 -2.85
C GLU A 185 24.34 -8.41 -1.59
N GLY A 186 23.66 -8.37 -0.44
CA GLY A 186 24.27 -8.51 0.88
C GLY A 186 23.98 -9.87 1.53
N PRO A 187 24.76 -10.29 2.53
CA PRO A 187 24.70 -11.62 3.13
C PRO A 187 23.52 -11.83 4.09
N VAL A 188 22.54 -10.91 4.12
CA VAL A 188 21.40 -10.96 5.04
C VAL A 188 20.10 -11.01 4.25
N ILE A 189 19.71 -9.90 3.62
CA ILE A 189 18.43 -9.77 2.91
C ILE A 189 18.36 -10.62 1.64
N PHE A 190 19.47 -10.70 0.91
CA PHE A 190 19.55 -11.43 -0.36
C PHE A 190 20.30 -12.76 -0.23
N ALA A 191 20.65 -13.18 0.99
CA ALA A 191 21.19 -14.51 1.22
C ALA A 191 20.17 -15.61 0.84
N PRO A 192 20.63 -16.85 0.61
CA PRO A 192 19.73 -17.98 0.43
C PRO A 192 18.68 -18.04 1.53
N PHE A 193 17.42 -18.17 1.12
CA PHE A 193 16.26 -18.15 2.01
C PHE A 193 15.47 -19.45 1.82
N GLU A 194 15.26 -20.16 2.93
CA GLU A 194 14.39 -21.33 2.98
C GLU A 194 13.10 -20.96 3.73
N ALA A 195 11.99 -20.93 3.00
CA ALA A 195 10.69 -20.55 3.55
C ALA A 195 10.26 -21.45 4.71
N GLY A 196 9.88 -20.84 5.83
CA GLY A 196 9.42 -21.51 7.04
C GLY A 196 10.53 -21.89 8.02
N SER A 197 11.80 -21.73 7.65
CA SER A 197 12.94 -22.06 8.53
C SER A 197 12.99 -21.19 9.80
N ALA A 198 12.67 -19.90 9.70
CA ALA A 198 12.66 -18.98 10.84
C ALA A 198 11.45 -19.22 11.74
N ILE A 199 10.27 -19.52 11.16
CA ILE A 199 9.10 -19.95 11.95
C ILE A 199 9.41 -21.25 12.68
N GLY A 200 10.01 -22.23 12.00
CA GLY A 200 10.40 -23.52 12.58
C GLY A 200 11.33 -23.35 13.79
N LYS A 201 12.36 -22.50 13.67
CA LYS A 201 13.24 -22.15 14.80
C LYS A 201 12.47 -21.45 15.92
N ALA A 202 11.62 -20.48 15.58
CA ALA A 202 10.86 -19.71 16.58
C ALA A 202 9.93 -20.61 17.42
N VAL A 203 9.17 -21.51 16.79
CA VAL A 203 8.21 -22.38 17.51
C VAL A 203 8.88 -23.48 18.35
N ALA A 204 10.16 -23.75 18.13
CA ALA A 204 11.00 -24.61 18.95
C ALA A 204 11.52 -23.90 20.22
N MET A 205 11.42 -22.57 20.27
CA MET A 205 11.75 -21.75 21.44
C MET A 205 10.49 -21.37 22.22
N THR A 206 10.67 -20.93 23.47
CA THR A 206 9.63 -20.15 24.14
C THR A 206 9.48 -18.80 23.46
N THR A 207 8.33 -18.17 23.64
CA THR A 207 8.06 -16.87 23.02
C THR A 207 8.91 -15.77 23.65
N GLU A 208 9.24 -15.85 24.95
CA GLU A 208 10.30 -15.06 25.60
C GLU A 208 11.68 -15.31 24.99
N GLY A 209 12.03 -16.58 24.72
CA GLY A 209 13.32 -16.92 24.12
C GLY A 209 13.50 -16.29 22.72
N VAL A 210 12.43 -16.18 21.94
CA VAL A 210 12.47 -15.45 20.66
C VAL A 210 12.73 -13.97 20.89
N ILE A 211 12.10 -13.34 21.88
CA ILE A 211 12.34 -11.93 22.22
C ILE A 211 13.80 -11.72 22.67
N ASP A 212 14.34 -12.62 23.48
CA ASP A 212 15.72 -12.55 23.97
C ASP A 212 16.74 -12.71 22.84
N GLU A 213 16.49 -13.59 21.86
CA GLU A 213 17.31 -13.71 20.64
C GLU A 213 17.32 -12.39 19.86
N ILE A 214 16.15 -11.75 19.68
CA ILE A 214 16.05 -10.46 18.98
C ILE A 214 16.76 -9.34 19.75
N LYS A 215 16.66 -9.31 21.08
CA LYS A 215 17.42 -8.36 21.92
C LYS A 215 18.92 -8.59 21.76
N THR A 216 19.36 -9.85 21.78
CA THR A 216 20.77 -10.24 21.63
C THR A 216 21.34 -9.85 20.27
N SER A 217 20.52 -9.92 19.21
CA SER A 217 20.91 -9.45 17.87
C SER A 217 21.13 -7.93 17.75
N ASN A 218 20.69 -7.16 18.75
CA ASN A 218 20.70 -5.70 18.74
C ASN A 218 19.98 -5.08 17.52
N LEU A 219 18.93 -5.76 17.02
CA LEU A 219 18.15 -5.26 15.89
C LEU A 219 17.40 -3.98 16.27
N ARG A 220 17.64 -2.92 15.50
CA ARG A 220 16.97 -1.62 15.64
C ARG A 220 15.98 -1.40 14.49
N GLY A 221 14.92 -0.65 14.77
CA GLY A 221 13.90 -0.30 13.77
C GLY A 221 14.50 0.36 12.52
N ARG A 222 14.12 -0.13 11.34
CA ARG A 222 14.64 0.31 10.03
C ARG A 222 13.77 1.36 9.32
N GLY A 223 12.73 1.85 9.99
CA GLY A 223 11.90 2.97 9.54
C GLY A 223 12.43 4.36 9.90
N GLY A 224 13.64 4.47 10.46
CA GLY A 224 14.30 5.75 10.78
C GLY A 224 14.46 6.03 12.28
N ALA A 225 13.45 5.74 13.11
CA ALA A 225 13.50 6.02 14.56
C ALA A 225 14.54 5.20 15.33
N GLY A 226 14.90 4.01 14.83
CA GLY A 226 15.98 3.20 15.42
C GLY A 226 15.72 2.69 16.84
N PHE A 227 14.47 2.53 17.27
CA PHE A 227 14.15 1.96 18.58
C PHE A 227 14.54 0.46 18.63
N PRO A 228 15.04 -0.08 19.77
CA PRO A 228 15.38 -1.50 19.90
C PRO A 228 14.18 -2.42 19.71
N THR A 229 14.24 -3.31 18.72
CA THR A 229 13.09 -4.13 18.29
C THR A 229 12.64 -5.10 19.37
N GLY A 230 13.59 -5.80 20.01
CA GLY A 230 13.28 -6.77 21.06
C GLY A 230 12.67 -6.12 22.31
N MET A 231 13.06 -4.88 22.63
CA MET A 231 12.44 -4.11 23.72
C MET A 231 11.00 -3.74 23.39
N LYS A 232 10.72 -3.31 22.14
CA LYS A 232 9.34 -3.03 21.70
C LYS A 232 8.45 -4.26 21.79
N TRP A 233 8.96 -5.42 21.37
CA TRP A 233 8.22 -6.68 21.46
C TRP A 233 7.94 -7.11 22.90
N GLU A 234 8.91 -6.93 23.80
CA GLU A 234 8.72 -7.20 25.22
C GLU A 234 7.64 -6.30 25.84
N PHE A 235 7.65 -5.00 25.55
CA PHE A 235 6.61 -4.08 26.04
C PHE A 235 5.22 -4.51 25.58
N THR A 236 5.06 -4.87 24.31
CA THR A 236 3.77 -5.34 23.77
C THR A 236 3.33 -6.63 24.45
N ARG A 237 4.23 -7.61 24.62
CA ARG A 237 3.93 -8.87 25.31
C ARG A 237 3.46 -8.63 26.75
N ASN A 238 4.13 -7.71 27.45
CA ASN A 238 3.87 -7.43 28.86
C ASN A 238 2.69 -6.48 29.10
N ALA A 239 2.09 -5.91 28.05
CA ALA A 239 1.00 -4.94 28.17
C ALA A 239 -0.32 -5.51 28.73
N GLY A 240 -0.45 -6.85 28.85
CA GLY A 240 -1.61 -7.50 29.47
C GLY A 240 -2.94 -7.37 28.69
N GLY A 241 -2.89 -6.89 27.44
CA GLY A 241 -4.06 -6.74 26.59
C GLY A 241 -4.66 -8.08 26.14
N ALA A 242 -5.98 -8.12 25.93
CA ALA A 242 -6.67 -9.33 25.49
C ALA A 242 -6.31 -9.77 24.06
N ARG A 243 -5.76 -8.84 23.25
CA ARG A 243 -5.35 -9.04 21.86
C ARG A 243 -4.09 -8.24 21.57
N ALA A 244 -3.19 -8.83 20.79
CA ALA A 244 -2.03 -8.17 20.21
C ALA A 244 -2.08 -8.29 18.68
N TRP A 245 -1.47 -7.32 18.01
CA TRP A 245 -1.41 -7.22 16.55
C TRP A 245 0.04 -6.97 16.12
N VAL A 246 0.41 -7.48 14.95
CA VAL A 246 1.68 -7.12 14.28
C VAL A 246 1.35 -6.24 13.09
N VAL A 247 1.69 -4.95 13.16
CA VAL A 247 1.48 -4.05 12.03
C VAL A 247 2.80 -3.83 11.30
N CYS A 248 2.87 -4.26 10.04
CA CYS A 248 3.96 -3.97 9.13
C CYS A 248 3.64 -2.68 8.39
N ASN A 249 4.45 -1.65 8.65
CA ASN A 249 4.36 -0.37 7.97
C ASN A 249 5.06 -0.46 6.61
N ALA A 250 4.26 -0.55 5.54
CA ALA A 250 4.70 -0.42 4.15
C ALA A 250 4.16 0.87 3.52
N ASP A 251 4.00 1.92 4.34
CA ASP A 251 3.81 3.30 3.93
C ASP A 251 5.17 3.99 3.77
N GLU A 252 5.98 3.50 2.82
CA GLU A 252 7.30 4.05 2.48
C GLU A 252 7.16 5.43 1.82
N GLY A 253 6.70 6.42 2.58
CA GLY A 253 6.30 7.74 2.09
C GLY A 253 7.42 8.78 2.07
N GLU A 254 8.56 8.52 2.71
CA GLU A 254 9.70 9.45 2.74
C GLU A 254 10.27 9.62 1.33
N PRO A 255 10.32 10.85 0.78
CA PRO A 255 10.84 11.07 -0.55
C PRO A 255 12.27 10.55 -0.70
N GLY A 256 12.54 9.91 -1.84
CA GLY A 256 13.82 9.22 -2.08
C GLY A 256 13.88 7.77 -1.61
N THR A 257 12.93 7.28 -0.82
CA THR A 257 12.94 5.89 -0.34
C THR A 257 12.18 4.93 -1.28
N PHE A 258 12.76 3.76 -1.49
CA PHE A 258 12.21 2.66 -2.32
C PHE A 258 12.75 1.28 -1.88
N LYS A 259 13.36 1.20 -0.69
CA LYS A 259 13.97 -0.04 -0.21
C LYS A 259 12.88 -1.07 0.10
N ASP A 260 11.74 -0.63 0.65
CA ASP A 260 10.65 -1.51 1.03
C ASP A 260 9.89 -1.95 -0.21
N ARG A 261 9.75 -1.09 -1.24
CA ARG A 261 9.29 -1.51 -2.58
C ARG A 261 10.05 -2.75 -3.09
N VAL A 262 11.38 -2.71 -3.02
CA VAL A 262 12.22 -3.84 -3.48
C VAL A 262 12.01 -5.08 -2.61
N LEU A 263 11.88 -4.94 -1.29
CA LEU A 263 11.62 -6.07 -0.38
C LEU A 263 10.23 -6.68 -0.59
N LEU A 264 9.21 -5.86 -0.80
CA LEU A 264 7.85 -6.30 -1.10
C LEU A 264 7.78 -7.05 -2.44
N THR A 265 8.59 -6.63 -3.42
CA THR A 265 8.67 -7.28 -4.73
C THR A 265 9.47 -8.59 -4.69
N GLU A 266 10.66 -8.58 -4.09
CA GLU A 266 11.62 -9.69 -4.22
C GLU A 266 11.67 -10.63 -3.01
N ARG A 267 11.15 -10.20 -1.86
CA ARG A 267 11.31 -10.88 -0.56
C ARG A 267 10.02 -10.91 0.26
N ALA A 268 8.85 -10.87 -0.39
CA ALA A 268 7.54 -10.92 0.27
C ALA A 268 7.38 -12.11 1.24
N GLU A 269 7.79 -13.32 0.84
CA GLU A 269 7.68 -14.50 1.70
C GLU A 269 8.54 -14.38 2.97
N MET A 270 9.76 -13.81 2.85
CA MET A 270 10.63 -13.52 4.00
C MET A 270 10.03 -12.45 4.92
N LEU A 271 9.43 -11.40 4.35
CA LEU A 271 8.74 -10.35 5.11
C LEU A 271 7.60 -10.94 5.96
N PHE A 272 6.72 -11.72 5.34
CA PHE A 272 5.58 -12.33 6.01
C PHE A 272 6.00 -13.39 7.03
N GLU A 273 7.09 -14.12 6.75
CA GLU A 273 7.68 -15.02 7.72
C GLU A 273 8.18 -14.26 8.96
N GLY A 274 8.84 -13.12 8.78
CA GLY A 274 9.22 -12.22 9.88
C GLY A 274 8.02 -11.72 10.69
N MET A 275 6.91 -11.40 10.03
CA MET A 275 5.66 -11.04 10.72
C MET A 275 5.11 -12.19 11.55
N ALA A 276 5.15 -13.43 11.05
CA ALA A 276 4.71 -14.61 11.79
C ALA A 276 5.60 -14.88 13.02
N VAL A 277 6.93 -14.73 12.90
CA VAL A 277 7.85 -14.83 14.04
C VAL A 277 7.55 -13.77 15.10
N ALA A 278 7.32 -12.52 14.69
CA ALA A 278 6.89 -11.45 15.59
C ALA A 278 5.55 -11.79 16.27
N GLY A 279 4.61 -12.32 15.50
CA GLY A 279 3.29 -12.71 15.98
C GLY A 279 3.35 -13.80 17.04
N TYR A 280 4.20 -14.82 16.83
CA TYR A 280 4.50 -15.83 17.84
C TYR A 280 5.08 -15.19 19.11
N ALA A 281 6.12 -14.38 18.97
CA ALA A 281 6.85 -13.77 20.08
C ALA A 281 5.97 -12.92 21.00
N ILE A 282 5.04 -12.14 20.44
CA ILE A 282 4.16 -11.24 21.21
C ILE A 282 2.78 -11.83 21.52
N GLY A 283 2.48 -13.04 21.02
CA GLY A 283 1.16 -13.67 21.18
C GLY A 283 0.06 -13.05 20.32
N ALA A 284 0.40 -12.39 19.22
CA ALA A 284 -0.58 -11.86 18.28
C ALA A 284 -1.22 -12.97 17.44
N LYS A 285 -2.46 -12.76 17.03
CA LYS A 285 -3.20 -13.66 16.13
C LYS A 285 -3.41 -13.07 14.74
N ILE A 286 -3.23 -11.76 14.61
CA ILE A 286 -3.48 -11.02 13.38
C ILE A 286 -2.28 -10.11 13.13
N GLY A 287 -1.78 -10.17 11.90
CA GLY A 287 -0.87 -9.20 11.33
C GLY A 287 -1.60 -8.32 10.31
N VAL A 288 -1.16 -7.09 10.15
CA VAL A 288 -1.63 -6.18 9.11
C VAL A 288 -0.43 -5.68 8.34
N LEU A 289 -0.37 -5.93 7.04
CA LEU A 289 0.50 -5.20 6.12
C LEU A 289 -0.27 -3.94 5.68
N TYR A 290 0.13 -2.77 6.17
CA TYR A 290 -0.42 -1.51 5.68
C TYR A 290 0.40 -1.06 4.47
N LEU A 291 -0.13 -1.27 3.27
CA LEU A 291 0.51 -1.00 1.99
C LEU A 291 0.06 0.36 1.44
N ARG A 292 1.01 1.23 1.11
CA ARG A 292 0.67 2.51 0.47
C ARG A 292 -0.07 2.35 -0.85
N ALA A 293 -0.91 3.33 -1.20
CA ALA A 293 -1.75 3.29 -2.39
C ALA A 293 -0.95 3.19 -3.69
N GLU A 294 0.22 3.81 -3.71
CA GLU A 294 1.13 3.89 -4.84
C GLU A 294 1.73 2.52 -5.19
N TYR A 295 1.73 1.58 -4.24
CA TYR A 295 2.18 0.20 -4.42
C TYR A 295 1.02 -0.77 -4.66
N LEU A 296 -0.16 -0.26 -5.05
CA LEU A 296 -1.31 -1.09 -5.42
C LEU A 296 -0.96 -2.18 -6.44
N TYR A 297 -0.05 -1.88 -7.38
CA TYR A 297 0.43 -2.83 -8.39
C TYR A 297 1.14 -4.07 -7.82
N LEU A 298 1.52 -4.08 -6.53
CA LEU A 298 2.08 -5.23 -5.82
C LEU A 298 1.02 -6.06 -5.09
N LEU A 299 -0.21 -5.59 -4.96
CA LEU A 299 -1.23 -6.21 -4.11
C LEU A 299 -1.51 -7.66 -4.50
N ASP A 300 -1.67 -7.94 -5.79
CA ASP A 300 -1.98 -9.29 -6.27
C ASP A 300 -0.83 -10.26 -5.98
N HIS A 301 0.42 -9.84 -6.22
CA HIS A 301 1.61 -10.60 -5.86
C HIS A 301 1.70 -10.89 -4.35
N LEU A 302 1.46 -9.88 -3.52
CA LEU A 302 1.51 -10.01 -2.06
C LEU A 302 0.39 -10.93 -1.54
N THR A 303 -0.81 -10.80 -2.10
CA THR A 303 -1.97 -11.65 -1.78
C THR A 303 -1.71 -13.10 -2.17
N GLN A 304 -1.21 -13.35 -3.38
CA GLN A 304 -0.84 -14.69 -3.83
C GLN A 304 0.28 -15.30 -2.97
N THR A 305 1.24 -14.49 -2.51
CA THR A 305 2.29 -14.94 -1.60
C THR A 305 1.72 -15.36 -0.24
N LEU A 306 0.81 -14.56 0.35
CA LEU A 306 0.12 -14.93 1.58
C LEU A 306 -0.67 -16.25 1.40
N ASP A 307 -1.39 -16.40 0.30
CA ASP A 307 -2.14 -17.63 0.01
C ASP A 307 -1.24 -18.85 -0.17
N ALA A 308 -0.07 -18.69 -0.80
CA ALA A 308 0.93 -19.74 -0.90
C ALA A 308 1.47 -20.14 0.48
N MET A 309 1.76 -19.18 1.35
CA MET A 309 2.20 -19.44 2.72
C MET A 309 1.13 -20.13 3.57
N ARG A 310 -0.14 -19.73 3.44
CA ARG A 310 -1.29 -20.41 4.08
C ARG A 310 -1.39 -21.86 3.65
N LYS A 311 -1.26 -22.14 2.34
CA LYS A 311 -1.26 -23.51 1.79
C LYS A 311 -0.11 -24.37 2.33
N LYS A 312 1.05 -23.77 2.60
CA LYS A 312 2.20 -24.44 3.24
C LYS A 312 2.05 -24.60 4.76
N GLY A 313 0.96 -24.09 5.37
CA GLY A 313 0.77 -24.12 6.82
C GLY A 313 1.69 -23.16 7.58
N LEU A 314 2.25 -22.15 6.91
CA LEU A 314 3.11 -21.12 7.50
C LEU A 314 2.34 -19.90 8.03
N LEU A 315 1.04 -19.82 7.70
CA LEU A 315 0.08 -18.83 8.20
C LEU A 315 -1.27 -19.53 8.46
N GLY A 316 -2.16 -18.86 9.19
CA GLY A 316 -3.49 -19.34 9.55
C GLY A 316 -3.50 -20.09 10.88
N LYS A 317 -4.12 -21.28 10.91
CA LYS A 317 -4.27 -22.09 12.14
C LYS A 317 -3.14 -23.10 12.29
N LYS A 318 -2.67 -23.32 13.53
CA LYS A 318 -1.60 -24.28 13.86
C LYS A 318 -0.35 -24.07 12.99
N VAL A 319 0.12 -22.83 12.93
CA VAL A 319 1.27 -22.44 12.09
C VAL A 319 2.48 -23.33 12.38
N ALA A 320 3.10 -23.87 11.32
CA ALA A 320 4.17 -24.87 11.37
C ALA A 320 3.86 -26.09 12.26
N GLY A 321 2.59 -26.48 12.35
CA GLY A 321 2.13 -27.60 13.17
C GLY A 321 2.09 -27.33 14.68
N LYS A 322 2.45 -26.12 15.14
CA LYS A 322 2.48 -25.76 16.56
C LYS A 322 1.07 -25.58 17.12
N ALA A 323 0.66 -26.46 18.03
CA ALA A 323 -0.60 -26.32 18.75
C ALA A 323 -0.63 -25.00 19.54
N GLY A 324 -1.74 -24.27 19.45
CA GLY A 324 -1.93 -22.99 20.14
C GLY A 324 -1.38 -21.77 19.42
N PHE A 325 -0.57 -21.93 18.36
CA PHE A 325 -0.09 -20.83 17.54
C PHE A 325 -0.95 -20.66 16.28
N ASN A 326 -1.76 -19.60 16.26
CA ASN A 326 -2.55 -19.20 15.09
C ASN A 326 -2.19 -17.74 14.77
N PHE A 327 -1.79 -17.47 13.54
CA PHE A 327 -1.44 -16.13 13.09
C PHE A 327 -1.70 -16.01 11.59
N ASP A 328 -2.47 -15.01 11.18
CA ASP A 328 -2.73 -14.70 9.77
C ASP A 328 -2.48 -13.22 9.51
N ILE A 329 -2.31 -12.85 8.24
CA ILE A 329 -1.97 -11.49 7.82
C ILE A 329 -3.03 -10.97 6.85
N GLU A 330 -3.52 -9.77 7.12
CA GLU A 330 -4.39 -9.01 6.24
C GLU A 330 -3.61 -7.86 5.59
N ILE A 331 -3.98 -7.48 4.37
CA ILE A 331 -3.42 -6.30 3.71
C ILE A 331 -4.43 -5.17 3.80
N LYS A 332 -4.00 -4.00 4.30
CA LYS A 332 -4.78 -2.77 4.30
C LYS A 332 -4.13 -1.78 3.34
N LEU A 333 -4.91 -1.22 2.41
CA LEU A 333 -4.41 -0.25 1.46
C LEU A 333 -4.58 1.18 1.98
N GLY A 334 -3.51 1.95 1.99
CA GLY A 334 -3.55 3.40 2.18
C GLY A 334 -4.19 4.14 1.00
N ALA A 335 -4.32 5.46 1.12
CA ALA A 335 -4.94 6.32 0.10
C ALA A 335 -4.18 7.63 -0.17
N GLY A 336 -2.85 7.62 0.03
CA GLY A 336 -1.96 8.74 -0.32
C GLY A 336 -1.89 9.80 0.77
N ALA A 337 -1.27 9.48 1.90
CA ALA A 337 -1.05 10.42 3.00
C ALA A 337 0.27 10.12 3.72
N TYR A 338 1.30 10.92 3.49
CA TYR A 338 2.64 10.75 4.09
C TYR A 338 2.62 10.56 5.62
N ILE A 339 1.72 11.29 6.30
CA ILE A 339 1.58 11.22 7.75
C ILE A 339 1.15 9.84 8.26
N CYS A 340 0.54 9.00 7.40
CA CYS A 340 0.20 7.61 7.74
C CYS A 340 1.44 6.71 7.89
N GLY A 341 2.65 7.19 7.57
CA GLY A 341 3.89 6.54 7.96
C GLY A 341 4.20 6.66 9.47
N GLU A 342 3.56 7.60 10.18
CA GLU A 342 3.62 7.70 11.65
C GLU A 342 2.81 6.58 12.29
N GLU A 343 3.34 5.98 13.36
CA GLU A 343 2.81 4.75 13.97
C GLU A 343 1.32 4.81 14.34
N SER A 344 0.87 5.90 14.96
CA SER A 344 -0.51 6.02 15.43
C SER A 344 -1.46 6.47 14.33
N ALA A 345 -0.99 7.34 13.42
CA ALA A 345 -1.73 7.73 12.22
C ALA A 345 -2.01 6.53 11.31
N LEU A 346 -1.03 5.62 11.16
CA LEU A 346 -1.19 4.37 10.43
C LEU A 346 -2.32 3.53 11.02
N ILE A 347 -2.35 3.39 12.34
CA ILE A 347 -3.38 2.61 13.04
C ILE A 347 -4.77 3.24 12.81
N GLU A 348 -4.91 4.56 12.95
CA GLU A 348 -6.18 5.25 12.66
C GLU A 348 -6.64 5.00 11.21
N SER A 349 -5.71 5.06 10.26
CA SER A 349 -5.98 4.78 8.85
C SER A 349 -6.42 3.33 8.61
N ALA A 350 -5.72 2.36 9.22
CA ALA A 350 -6.06 0.94 9.14
C ALA A 350 -7.41 0.62 9.80
N GLU A 351 -7.84 1.43 10.78
CA GLU A 351 -9.15 1.39 11.42
C GLU A 351 -10.24 2.13 10.63
N GLY A 352 -9.96 2.60 9.40
CA GLY A 352 -10.95 3.22 8.52
C GLY A 352 -11.18 4.72 8.79
N LYS A 353 -10.34 5.38 9.57
CA LYS A 353 -10.49 6.79 9.98
C LYS A 353 -9.50 7.68 9.25
N ARG A 354 -9.49 8.97 9.57
CA ARG A 354 -8.45 9.91 9.13
C ARG A 354 -7.14 9.54 9.83
N GLY A 355 -6.04 9.47 9.08
CA GLY A 355 -4.70 9.16 9.61
C GLY A 355 -4.08 10.30 10.40
N GLU A 356 -4.75 10.79 11.44
CA GLU A 356 -4.22 11.80 12.36
C GLU A 356 -3.45 11.11 13.51
N PRO A 357 -2.24 11.59 13.88
CA PRO A 357 -1.53 11.04 15.02
C PRO A 357 -2.34 11.15 16.31
N ARG A 358 -2.30 10.10 17.15
CA ARG A 358 -2.92 10.10 18.47
C ARG A 358 -2.10 10.94 19.46
N ASN A 359 -2.78 11.54 20.42
CA ASN A 359 -2.12 12.14 21.58
C ASN A 359 -1.54 11.02 22.47
N ARG A 360 -0.21 10.99 22.63
CA ARG A 360 0.51 9.99 23.44
C ARG A 360 0.92 10.56 24.82
N PRO A 361 0.98 9.73 25.88
CA PRO A 361 0.50 8.34 25.94
C PRO A 361 -1.03 8.25 26.16
N PRO A 362 -1.71 7.17 25.74
CA PRO A 362 -1.27 6.01 24.95
C PRO A 362 -1.25 6.24 23.43
#